data_AF-A0A1V3QJP1-F1
#
_entry.id   AF-A0A1V3QJP1-F1
#
_cell.length_a   1.000
_cell.length_b   1.000
_cell.length_c   1.000
_cell.angle_alpha   90.00
_cell.angle_beta   90.00
_cell.angle_gamma   90.00
#
_symmetry.space_group_name_H-M   'P 1'
#
loop_
_entity.id
_entity.type
_entity.pdbx_description
1 polymer ?
#
loop_
_entity_poly.entity_id
_entity_poly.type
_entity_poly.pdbx_seq_one_letter_code
_entity_poly.pdbx_strand_id
1 'polypeptide(L)'
;MDRSRTRRYTVAAAVFALSFAGMAPSVNALEVSATKTQDARLQRTLAALAQRARPGTLGVAVLDLQSGVEAGVNAGQAFPMMSVFKAPVAAAVLSRIDAGKLSLQQQVIVTRADVLNGSAVPSIGAHFRGERMTFTVEQLLQAAVSESDNTAVDALLKLVGGPQVVTAFLRAHGIAGMRVDLDEAGVGRMFQDLKPGQEVSAKESAQASLERHRRGFKAFLAAPTNRSTPDAAVSFLRKLQGNELLTPASTQHLLDLMAAQTIPNRLRAGGPHGVRFADKTGTSDSLDGRTAAFNDIGIFTGPDGHTVIVAAFLTDSPASQAQRDALFADIARAAVASLRP
;
A
#
# COMPACT_ATOMS: atom_id res chain seq x y z
N MET A 1 87.40 13.72 -49.69
CA MET A 1 87.08 13.97 -48.27
C MET A 1 86.02 12.97 -47.84
N ASP A 2 86.29 12.23 -46.75
CA ASP A 2 85.45 11.27 -45.98
C ASP A 2 84.71 10.14 -46.74
N ARG A 3 85.00 8.83 -46.61
CA ARG A 3 85.01 7.92 -45.43
C ARG A 3 83.74 8.10 -44.57
N SER A 4 82.90 7.11 -44.24
CA SER A 4 83.02 5.66 -44.26
C SER A 4 81.64 4.97 -44.18
N ARG A 5 81.62 3.78 -44.78
CA ARG A 5 80.64 2.67 -44.74
C ARG A 5 79.94 2.43 -43.39
N THR A 6 78.68 1.97 -43.41
CA THR A 6 78.34 0.60 -42.95
C THR A 6 77.04 0.08 -43.59
N ARG A 7 76.99 -1.24 -43.79
CA ARG A 7 76.05 -2.03 -44.60
C ARG A 7 75.15 -2.85 -43.68
N ARG A 8 73.88 -3.01 -44.08
CA ARG A 8 72.98 -4.20 -43.91
C ARG A 8 72.60 -4.54 -42.45
N TYR A 9 71.47 -5.14 -42.08
CA TYR A 9 70.59 -6.14 -42.70
C TYR A 9 69.14 -5.99 -42.18
N THR A 10 68.22 -6.46 -43.01
CA THR A 10 66.82 -6.86 -42.77
C THR A 10 66.62 -7.70 -41.51
N VAL A 11 65.55 -7.46 -40.74
CA VAL A 11 64.63 -8.51 -40.22
C VAL A 11 63.26 -7.87 -39.96
N ALA A 12 62.26 -8.33 -40.70
CA ALA A 12 60.85 -8.14 -40.38
C ALA A 12 60.48 -9.11 -39.24
N ALA A 13 60.03 -8.59 -38.10
CA ALA A 13 59.46 -9.41 -37.04
C ALA A 13 57.95 -9.49 -37.25
N ALA A 14 57.52 -10.56 -37.92
CA ALA A 14 56.13 -10.98 -37.93
C ALA A 14 55.77 -11.50 -36.53
N VAL A 15 54.86 -10.80 -35.84
CA VAL A 15 54.27 -11.28 -34.59
C VAL A 15 53.22 -12.33 -34.95
N PHE A 16 53.58 -13.60 -34.77
CA PHE A 16 52.65 -14.71 -34.72
C PHE A 16 51.86 -14.61 -33.40
N ALA A 17 50.65 -14.04 -33.46
CA ALA A 17 49.67 -14.24 -32.39
C ALA A 17 49.00 -15.60 -32.65
N LEU A 18 49.43 -16.64 -31.94
CA LEU A 18 48.70 -17.91 -31.87
C LEU A 18 47.29 -17.62 -31.36
N SER A 19 46.31 -17.83 -32.22
CA SER A 19 44.90 -17.87 -31.86
C SER A 19 44.67 -19.14 -31.05
N PHE A 20 44.70 -19.06 -29.72
CA PHE A 20 44.10 -20.09 -28.88
C PHE A 20 42.58 -19.99 -29.05
N ALA A 21 42.04 -20.82 -29.93
CA ALA A 21 40.61 -21.12 -29.97
C ALA A 21 40.25 -21.93 -28.72
N GLY A 22 40.17 -21.25 -27.58
CA GLY A 22 39.49 -21.76 -26.40
C GLY A 22 38.00 -21.66 -26.64
N MET A 23 37.39 -22.76 -27.13
CA MET A 23 35.95 -22.96 -27.03
C MET A 23 35.59 -23.02 -25.54
N ALA A 24 35.32 -21.85 -24.97
CA ALA A 24 34.60 -21.78 -23.70
C ALA A 24 33.26 -22.48 -23.93
N PRO A 25 32.87 -23.47 -23.11
CA PRO A 25 31.53 -24.02 -23.21
C PRO A 25 30.58 -22.86 -22.94
N SER A 26 29.77 -22.54 -23.96
CA SER A 26 28.61 -21.68 -23.80
C SER A 26 27.71 -22.39 -22.80
N VAL A 27 27.84 -22.03 -21.52
CA VAL A 27 26.81 -22.28 -20.53
C VAL A 27 25.61 -21.48 -21.04
N ASN A 28 24.75 -22.17 -21.80
CA ASN A 28 23.35 -21.82 -21.88
C ASN A 28 22.87 -21.80 -20.43
N ALA A 29 22.89 -20.62 -19.83
CA ALA A 29 22.01 -20.33 -18.71
C ALA A 29 20.61 -20.52 -19.29
N LEU A 30 20.05 -21.70 -19.08
CA LEU A 30 18.62 -21.90 -19.15
C LEU A 30 18.05 -20.87 -18.18
N GLU A 31 17.57 -19.75 -18.72
CA GLU A 31 16.63 -18.91 -18.00
C GLU A 31 15.46 -19.82 -17.65
N VAL A 32 15.48 -20.35 -16.42
CA VAL A 32 14.30 -20.92 -15.81
C VAL A 32 13.36 -19.74 -15.66
N SER A 33 12.56 -19.52 -16.70
CA SER A 33 11.35 -18.73 -16.59
C SER A 33 10.55 -19.39 -15.48
N ALA A 34 10.58 -18.81 -14.28
CA ALA A 34 9.79 -19.28 -13.15
C ALA A 34 8.33 -19.18 -13.58
N THR A 35 7.78 -20.28 -14.07
CA THR A 35 6.38 -20.37 -14.44
C THR A 35 5.62 -20.13 -13.15
N LYS A 36 5.05 -18.92 -12.99
CA LYS A 36 4.19 -18.59 -11.86
C LYS A 36 3.17 -19.70 -11.69
N THR A 37 3.26 -20.45 -10.59
CA THR A 37 2.31 -21.53 -10.32
C THR A 37 0.97 -20.89 -9.99
N GLN A 38 0.11 -20.70 -11.00
CA GLN A 38 -1.24 -20.24 -10.77
C GLN A 38 -2.05 -21.37 -10.13
N ASP A 39 -2.60 -21.13 -8.93
CA ASP A 39 -3.55 -22.04 -8.30
C ASP A 39 -4.93 -21.89 -8.96
N ALA A 40 -5.24 -22.81 -9.87
CA ALA A 40 -6.51 -22.83 -10.60
C ALA A 40 -7.76 -22.98 -9.70
N ARG A 41 -7.63 -23.51 -8.48
CA ARG A 41 -8.73 -23.58 -7.52
C ARG A 41 -8.91 -22.23 -6.83
N LEU A 42 -7.84 -21.64 -6.32
CA LEU A 42 -7.89 -20.31 -5.70
C LEU A 42 -8.41 -19.27 -6.70
N GLN A 43 -7.89 -19.28 -7.93
CA GLN A 43 -8.31 -18.38 -9.00
C GLN A 43 -9.82 -18.47 -9.29
N ARG A 44 -10.38 -19.69 -9.38
CA ARG A 44 -11.82 -19.89 -9.58
C ARG A 44 -12.64 -19.38 -8.40
N THR A 45 -12.18 -19.60 -7.18
CA THR A 45 -12.84 -19.09 -5.97
C THR A 45 -12.87 -17.57 -5.96
N LEU A 46 -11.74 -16.90 -6.21
CA LEU A 46 -11.67 -15.44 -6.27
C LEU A 46 -12.56 -14.86 -7.38
N ALA A 47 -12.60 -15.51 -8.55
CA ALA A 47 -13.51 -15.11 -9.63
C ALA A 47 -14.99 -15.20 -9.21
N ALA A 48 -15.39 -16.26 -8.50
CA ALA A 48 -16.76 -16.40 -7.99
C ALA A 48 -17.11 -15.34 -6.93
N LEU A 49 -16.18 -14.99 -6.05
CA LEU A 49 -16.35 -13.89 -5.09
C LEU A 49 -16.51 -12.54 -5.77
N ALA A 50 -15.78 -12.28 -6.86
CA ALA A 50 -15.95 -11.08 -7.65
C ALA A 50 -17.32 -11.01 -8.36
N GLN A 51 -17.87 -12.15 -8.77
CA GLN A 51 -19.24 -12.20 -9.31
C GLN A 51 -20.27 -11.86 -8.23
N ARG A 52 -20.12 -12.38 -7.01
CA ARG A 52 -20.99 -12.07 -5.85
C ARG A 52 -20.95 -10.59 -5.45
N ALA A 53 -19.85 -9.90 -5.72
CA ALA A 53 -19.69 -8.48 -5.37
C ALA A 53 -20.47 -7.52 -6.29
N ARG A 54 -20.97 -7.99 -7.44
CA ARG A 54 -21.70 -7.17 -8.40
C ARG A 54 -23.01 -6.61 -7.81
N PRO A 55 -23.41 -5.38 -8.18
CA PRO A 55 -22.81 -4.50 -9.18
C PRO A 55 -21.57 -3.70 -8.69
N GLY A 56 -21.12 -3.89 -7.45
CA GLY A 56 -19.82 -3.40 -7.01
C GLY A 56 -18.67 -4.07 -7.77
N THR A 57 -17.49 -3.46 -7.75
CA THR A 57 -16.30 -4.03 -8.37
C THR A 57 -15.32 -4.48 -7.30
N LEU A 58 -14.98 -5.76 -7.30
CA LEU A 58 -13.99 -6.36 -6.40
C LEU A 58 -12.66 -6.56 -7.15
N GLY A 59 -11.57 -6.10 -6.55
CA GLY A 59 -10.21 -6.43 -6.91
C GLY A 59 -9.52 -7.21 -5.80
N VAL A 60 -8.87 -8.32 -6.13
CA VAL A 60 -8.10 -9.14 -5.17
C VAL A 60 -6.77 -9.54 -5.79
N ALA A 61 -5.71 -9.51 -5.00
CA ALA A 61 -4.46 -10.19 -5.29
C ALA A 61 -3.99 -10.98 -4.06
N VAL A 62 -3.48 -12.19 -4.30
CA VAL A 62 -2.93 -13.10 -3.29
C VAL A 62 -1.54 -13.53 -3.73
N LEU A 63 -0.60 -13.58 -2.79
CA LEU A 63 0.74 -14.12 -2.97
C LEU A 63 1.11 -15.00 -1.77
N ASP A 64 1.37 -16.27 -2.00
CA ASP A 64 1.98 -17.18 -1.03
C ASP A 64 3.50 -17.12 -1.18
N LEU A 65 4.21 -16.65 -0.14
CA LEU A 65 5.66 -16.45 -0.21
C LEU A 65 6.46 -17.76 -0.16
N GLN A 66 5.88 -18.83 0.38
CA GLN A 66 6.56 -20.12 0.49
C GLN A 66 6.48 -20.90 -0.83
N SER A 67 5.30 -20.93 -1.44
CA SER A 67 5.07 -21.69 -2.68
C SER A 67 5.26 -20.86 -3.95
N GLY A 68 5.30 -19.53 -3.84
CA GLY A 68 5.31 -18.61 -4.99
C GLY A 68 3.99 -18.57 -5.75
N VAL A 69 2.92 -19.16 -5.21
CA VAL A 69 1.59 -19.16 -5.82
C VAL A 69 1.03 -17.73 -5.82
N GLU A 70 0.55 -17.31 -6.99
CA GLU A 70 -0.16 -16.05 -7.19
C GLU A 70 -1.55 -16.30 -7.77
N ALA A 71 -2.54 -15.55 -7.28
CA ALA A 71 -3.89 -15.52 -7.85
C ALA A 71 -4.52 -14.15 -7.68
N GLY A 72 -5.46 -13.78 -8.57
CA GLY A 72 -6.10 -12.48 -8.45
C GLY A 72 -7.22 -12.23 -9.46
N VAL A 73 -8.08 -11.27 -9.13
CA VAL A 73 -9.17 -10.77 -9.98
C VAL A 73 -9.09 -9.26 -10.02
N ASN A 74 -9.19 -8.66 -11.21
CA ASN A 74 -8.99 -7.22 -11.40
C ASN A 74 -7.70 -6.69 -10.74
N ALA A 75 -6.64 -7.52 -10.68
CA ALA A 75 -5.46 -7.26 -9.86
C ALA A 75 -4.64 -6.04 -10.32
N GLY A 76 -4.71 -5.69 -11.61
CA GLY A 76 -4.10 -4.48 -12.18
C GLY A 76 -5.05 -3.29 -12.31
N GLN A 77 -6.29 -3.39 -11.83
CA GLN A 77 -7.25 -2.26 -11.84
C GLN A 77 -7.05 -1.38 -10.60
N ALA A 78 -7.12 -0.06 -10.75
CA ALA A 78 -6.90 0.88 -9.65
C ALA A 78 -8.17 1.16 -8.83
N PHE A 79 -8.09 0.97 -7.52
CA PHE A 79 -9.18 1.18 -6.56
C PHE A 79 -8.85 2.32 -5.58
N PRO A 80 -9.86 3.08 -5.11
CA PRO A 80 -9.64 4.06 -4.04
C PRO A 80 -9.15 3.35 -2.78
N MET A 81 -8.06 3.84 -2.18
CA MET A 81 -7.46 3.22 -1.00
C MET A 81 -8.23 3.50 0.29
N MET A 82 -8.78 4.72 0.43
CA MET A 82 -9.14 5.27 1.74
C MET A 82 -7.99 5.07 2.73
N SER A 83 -8.27 4.77 4.00
CA SER A 83 -7.25 4.62 5.04
C SER A 83 -6.22 3.49 4.83
N VAL A 84 -6.32 2.67 3.78
CA VAL A 84 -5.21 1.78 3.36
C VAL A 84 -3.93 2.59 3.13
N PHE A 85 -4.06 3.83 2.63
CA PHE A 85 -2.92 4.70 2.36
C PHE A 85 -2.10 5.07 3.61
N LYS A 86 -2.62 4.86 4.83
CA LYS A 86 -1.90 5.16 6.08
C LYS A 86 -0.67 4.26 6.27
N ALA A 87 -0.71 3.02 5.75
CA ALA A 87 0.43 2.12 5.78
C ALA A 87 1.64 2.63 4.95
N PRO A 88 1.49 3.02 3.66
CA PRO A 88 2.61 3.62 2.92
C PRO A 88 3.01 5.00 3.45
N VAL A 89 2.12 5.79 4.06
CA VAL A 89 2.53 7.02 4.79
C VAL A 89 3.47 6.65 5.94
N ALA A 90 3.11 5.68 6.78
CA ALA A 90 3.94 5.24 7.90
C ALA A 90 5.29 4.70 7.42
N ALA A 91 5.33 3.92 6.33
CA ALA A 91 6.59 3.47 5.72
C ALA A 91 7.46 4.66 5.26
N ALA A 92 6.89 5.69 4.64
CA ALA A 92 7.67 6.87 4.23
C ALA A 92 8.20 7.67 5.44
N VAL A 93 7.45 7.75 6.55
CA VAL A 93 7.91 8.35 7.81
C VAL A 93 9.07 7.55 8.39
N LEU A 94 8.91 6.23 8.53
CA LEU A 94 9.92 5.33 9.09
C LEU A 94 11.20 5.32 8.24
N SER A 95 11.09 5.40 6.91
CA SER A 95 12.25 5.52 6.01
C SER A 95 13.07 6.79 6.30
N ARG A 96 12.42 7.90 6.70
CA ARG A 96 13.13 9.12 7.12
C ARG A 96 13.76 8.97 8.50
N ILE A 97 13.18 8.16 9.39
CA ILE A 97 13.78 7.82 10.69
C ILE A 97 15.03 6.96 10.49
N ASP A 98 14.94 5.93 9.64
CA ASP A 98 16.08 5.10 9.25
C ASP A 98 17.23 5.93 8.65
N ALA A 99 16.89 6.98 7.88
CA ALA A 99 17.85 7.91 7.33
C ALA A 99 18.37 8.98 8.32
N GLY A 100 17.99 8.91 9.60
CA GLY A 100 18.38 9.87 10.64
C GLY A 100 17.80 11.28 10.47
N LYS A 101 16.77 11.45 9.61
CA LYS A 101 16.15 12.74 9.31
C LYS A 101 14.98 13.09 10.22
N LEU A 102 14.40 12.08 10.88
CA LEU A 102 13.34 12.18 11.86
C LEU A 102 13.67 11.27 13.05
N SER A 103 12.94 11.43 14.15
CA SER A 103 13.00 10.55 15.32
C SER A 103 11.59 10.16 15.76
N LEU A 104 11.39 8.94 16.26
CA LEU A 104 10.14 8.51 16.87
C LEU A 104 9.72 9.41 18.06
N GLN A 105 10.70 9.96 18.78
CA GLN A 105 10.50 10.83 19.94
C GLN A 105 10.37 12.31 19.56
N GLN A 106 10.53 12.65 18.27
CA GLN A 106 10.35 14.01 17.80
C GLN A 106 8.93 14.49 18.13
N GLN A 107 8.85 15.69 18.70
CA GLN A 107 7.58 16.31 19.07
C GLN A 107 6.97 17.02 17.86
N VAL A 108 5.67 16.79 17.65
CA VAL A 108 4.85 17.39 16.61
C VAL A 108 3.70 18.13 17.27
N ILE A 109 3.57 19.42 16.96
CA ILE A 109 2.46 20.25 17.44
C ILE A 109 1.29 20.07 16.48
N VAL A 110 0.18 19.57 16.99
CA VAL A 110 -1.12 19.54 16.32
C VAL A 110 -1.96 20.66 16.91
N THR A 111 -2.62 21.45 16.07
CA THR A 111 -3.51 22.55 16.48
C THR A 111 -4.97 22.14 16.37
N ARG A 112 -5.87 22.88 17.03
CA ARG A 112 -7.32 22.65 16.92
C ARG A 112 -7.82 22.73 15.47
N ALA A 113 -7.19 23.56 14.63
CA ALA A 113 -7.51 23.68 13.21
C ALA A 113 -7.05 22.48 12.37
N ASP A 114 -6.10 21.68 12.87
CA ASP A 114 -5.65 20.45 12.19
C ASP A 114 -6.57 19.25 12.50
N VAL A 115 -7.47 19.35 13.49
CA VAL A 115 -8.33 18.23 13.92
C VAL A 115 -9.38 17.92 12.86
N LEU A 116 -9.40 16.67 12.41
CA LEU A 116 -10.35 16.14 11.45
C LEU A 116 -11.33 15.17 12.11
N ASN A 117 -12.59 15.21 11.66
CA ASN A 117 -13.55 14.14 11.95
C ASN A 117 -13.09 12.85 11.25
N GLY A 118 -13.21 11.69 11.89
CA GLY A 118 -12.64 10.49 11.28
C GLY A 118 -12.69 9.20 12.09
N SER A 119 -12.09 8.16 11.49
CA SER A 119 -12.36 6.73 11.68
C SER A 119 -11.91 6.10 13.00
N ALA A 120 -11.20 6.84 13.86
CA ALA A 120 -10.72 6.35 15.14
C ALA A 120 -11.73 6.63 16.26
N VAL A 121 -12.01 5.63 17.10
CA VAL A 121 -12.85 5.78 18.29
C VAL A 121 -12.11 5.15 19.49
N PRO A 122 -11.49 5.95 20.37
CA PRO A 122 -11.41 7.41 20.31
C PRO A 122 -10.28 7.91 19.40
N SER A 123 -10.54 8.97 18.63
CA SER A 123 -9.51 9.70 17.89
C SER A 123 -8.64 10.55 18.84
N ILE A 124 -7.39 10.82 18.47
CA ILE A 124 -6.55 11.83 19.16
C ILE A 124 -7.26 13.20 19.19
N GLY A 125 -8.10 13.48 18.18
CA GLY A 125 -8.94 14.68 18.12
C GLY A 125 -10.02 14.73 19.19
N ALA A 126 -10.57 13.58 19.60
CA ALA A 126 -11.58 13.50 20.66
C ALA A 126 -10.99 13.86 22.04
N HIS A 127 -9.68 13.72 22.20
CA HIS A 127 -8.96 14.05 23.43
C HIS A 127 -8.31 15.44 23.40
N PHE A 128 -8.60 16.25 22.37
CA PHE A 128 -7.92 17.51 22.15
C PHE A 128 -8.29 18.60 23.18
N ARG A 129 -7.32 19.04 23.98
CA ARG A 129 -7.48 20.08 25.03
C ARG A 129 -6.81 21.38 24.60
N GLY A 130 -7.53 22.50 24.68
CA GLY A 130 -7.01 23.83 24.31
C GLY A 130 -6.83 24.02 22.79
N GLU A 131 -5.95 24.93 22.40
CA GLU A 131 -5.68 25.29 20.99
C GLU A 131 -4.57 24.45 20.33
N ARG A 132 -3.68 23.87 21.14
CA ARG A 132 -2.51 23.11 20.66
C ARG A 132 -2.22 21.96 21.60
N MET A 133 -1.84 20.81 21.04
CA MET A 133 -1.31 19.68 21.77
C MET A 133 -0.05 19.16 21.08
N THR A 134 0.81 18.51 21.86
CA THR A 134 2.04 17.93 21.36
C THR A 134 1.98 16.42 21.44
N PHE A 135 2.36 15.77 20.35
CA PHE A 135 2.44 14.31 20.24
C PHE A 135 3.83 13.92 19.74
N THR A 136 4.31 12.74 20.10
CA THR A 136 5.49 12.17 19.45
C THR A 136 5.14 11.57 18.09
N VAL A 137 6.12 11.43 17.20
CA VAL A 137 5.94 10.72 15.93
C VAL A 137 5.45 9.28 16.16
N GLU A 138 5.95 8.62 17.20
CA GLU A 138 5.48 7.30 17.65
C GLU A 138 3.96 7.29 17.94
N GLN A 139 3.47 8.25 18.74
CA GLN A 139 2.05 8.33 19.06
C GLN A 139 1.19 8.57 17.82
N LEU A 140 1.68 9.38 16.88
CA LEU A 140 0.98 9.63 15.62
C LEU A 140 0.99 8.41 14.70
N LEU A 141 2.09 7.63 14.65
CA LEU A 141 2.16 6.38 13.89
C LEU A 141 1.17 5.35 14.43
N GLN A 142 1.15 5.15 15.75
CA GLN A 142 0.19 4.27 16.42
C GLN A 142 -1.26 4.67 16.13
N ALA A 143 -1.61 5.93 16.34
CA ALA A 143 -2.96 6.42 16.07
C ALA A 143 -3.35 6.29 14.58
N ALA A 144 -2.44 6.61 13.66
CA ALA A 144 -2.73 6.53 12.22
C ALA A 144 -2.88 5.09 11.71
N VAL A 145 -1.99 4.18 12.12
CA VAL A 145 -1.97 2.82 11.56
C VAL A 145 -2.95 1.90 12.29
N SER A 146 -2.84 1.82 13.62
CA SER A 146 -3.57 0.86 14.44
C SER A 146 -5.02 1.29 14.71
N GLU A 147 -5.27 2.59 14.82
CA GLU A 147 -6.59 3.17 15.13
C GLU A 147 -7.22 3.87 13.93
N SER A 148 -6.48 4.01 12.83
CA SER A 148 -6.94 4.65 11.60
C SER A 148 -7.33 6.13 11.81
N ASP A 149 -6.62 6.85 12.67
CA ASP A 149 -6.87 8.26 12.96
C ASP A 149 -6.52 9.20 11.78
N ASN A 150 -7.47 10.08 11.43
CA ASN A 150 -7.31 11.00 10.30
C ASN A 150 -6.43 12.21 10.63
N THR A 151 -6.54 12.73 11.86
CA THR A 151 -5.72 13.87 12.30
C THR A 151 -4.25 13.45 12.39
N ALA A 152 -4.01 12.23 12.89
CA ALA A 152 -2.66 11.70 13.04
C ALA A 152 -1.95 11.50 11.69
N VAL A 153 -2.62 10.91 10.70
CA VAL A 153 -1.99 10.72 9.37
C VAL A 153 -1.72 12.05 8.67
N ASP A 154 -2.60 13.06 8.79
CA ASP A 154 -2.38 14.35 8.16
C ASP A 154 -1.22 15.11 8.82
N ALA A 155 -1.06 14.98 10.14
CA ALA A 155 0.11 15.47 10.85
C ALA A 155 1.41 14.79 10.36
N LEU A 156 1.40 13.47 10.15
CA LEU A 156 2.53 12.72 9.59
C LEU A 156 2.83 13.12 8.14
N LEU A 157 1.81 13.30 7.30
CA LEU A 157 1.95 13.78 5.93
C LEU A 157 2.60 15.17 5.90
N LYS A 158 2.12 16.10 6.73
CA LYS A 158 2.72 17.43 6.87
C LYS A 158 4.17 17.34 7.32
N LEU A 159 4.48 16.47 8.28
CA LEU A 159 5.84 16.24 8.77
C LEU A 159 6.80 15.75 7.67
N VAL A 160 6.35 14.84 6.80
CA VAL A 160 7.18 14.36 5.68
C VAL A 160 7.18 15.30 4.47
N GLY A 161 6.40 16.38 4.47
CA GLY A 161 6.35 17.36 3.38
C GLY A 161 5.29 17.08 2.31
N GLY A 162 4.28 16.26 2.64
CA GLY A 162 3.05 16.11 1.87
C GLY A 162 2.89 14.76 1.15
N PRO A 163 1.70 14.50 0.58
CA PRO A 163 1.33 13.26 -0.12
C PRO A 163 2.32 12.83 -1.22
N GLN A 164 2.86 13.79 -1.96
CA GLN A 164 3.72 13.55 -3.12
C GLN A 164 5.04 12.88 -2.71
N VAL A 165 5.53 13.14 -1.50
CA VAL A 165 6.72 12.48 -0.95
C VAL A 165 6.48 10.99 -0.78
N VAL A 166 5.27 10.59 -0.34
CA VAL A 166 4.89 9.18 -0.18
C VAL A 166 4.80 8.51 -1.55
N THR A 167 4.20 9.16 -2.54
CA THR A 167 4.20 8.66 -3.93
C THR A 167 5.61 8.51 -4.49
N ALA A 168 6.48 9.50 -4.29
CA ALA A 168 7.87 9.44 -4.74
C ALA A 168 8.63 8.28 -4.07
N PHE A 169 8.43 8.08 -2.75
CA PHE A 169 8.96 6.94 -2.01
C PHE A 169 8.50 5.60 -2.62
N LEU A 170 7.21 5.43 -2.90
CA LEU A 170 6.67 4.22 -3.52
C LEU A 170 7.29 3.97 -4.91
N ARG A 171 7.39 5.02 -5.73
CA ARG A 171 7.98 4.94 -7.08
C ARG A 171 9.46 4.56 -7.04
N ALA A 172 10.23 5.13 -6.11
CA ALA A 172 11.65 4.80 -5.93
C ALA A 172 11.87 3.31 -5.58
N HIS A 173 10.89 2.67 -4.94
CA HIS A 173 10.92 1.24 -4.60
C HIS A 173 10.22 0.35 -5.65
N GLY A 174 9.91 0.89 -6.84
CA GLY A 174 9.30 0.14 -7.94
C GLY A 174 7.81 -0.14 -7.78
N ILE A 175 7.11 0.54 -6.86
CA ILE A 175 5.68 0.34 -6.61
C ILE A 175 4.90 1.38 -7.43
N ALA A 176 4.65 1.08 -8.71
CA ALA A 176 4.03 2.00 -9.67
C ALA A 176 2.48 2.05 -9.62
N GLY A 177 1.82 0.97 -9.18
CA GLY A 177 0.35 0.89 -9.15
C GLY A 177 -0.31 1.54 -7.93
N MET A 178 0.46 2.12 -7.00
CA MET A 178 -0.02 2.77 -5.77
C MET A 178 0.41 4.23 -5.71
N ARG A 179 -0.48 5.16 -5.32
CA ARG A 179 -0.17 6.59 -5.20
C ARG A 179 -0.97 7.28 -4.10
N VAL A 180 -0.35 8.25 -3.45
CA VAL A 180 -0.90 9.15 -2.44
C VAL A 180 -0.77 10.59 -2.93
N ASP A 181 -1.91 11.24 -3.10
CA ASP A 181 -2.06 12.55 -3.76
C ASP A 181 -2.73 13.58 -2.87
N LEU A 182 -3.65 13.12 -2.00
CA LEU A 182 -4.43 13.92 -1.08
C LEU A 182 -4.20 13.43 0.36
N ASP A 183 -4.26 14.38 1.28
CA ASP A 183 -4.42 14.16 2.71
C ASP A 183 -5.90 13.81 3.05
N GLU A 184 -6.21 13.41 4.29
CA GLU A 184 -7.58 13.11 4.72
C GLU A 184 -8.47 14.36 4.60
N ALA A 185 -7.94 15.54 4.91
CA ALA A 185 -8.65 16.80 4.70
C ALA A 185 -9.04 17.00 3.22
N GLY A 186 -8.17 16.64 2.29
CA GLY A 186 -8.39 16.69 0.85
C GLY A 186 -9.41 15.68 0.37
N VAL A 187 -9.36 14.45 0.89
CA VAL A 187 -10.39 13.43 0.63
C VAL A 187 -11.74 13.91 1.15
N GLY A 188 -11.80 14.48 2.36
CA GLY A 188 -13.01 15.06 2.93
C GLY A 188 -13.59 16.19 2.06
N ARG A 189 -12.76 17.14 1.62
CA ARG A 189 -13.17 18.21 0.68
C ARG A 189 -13.71 17.64 -0.63
N MET A 190 -13.12 16.56 -1.14
CA MET A 190 -13.57 15.90 -2.35
C MET A 190 -14.99 15.32 -2.22
N PHE A 191 -15.27 14.59 -1.14
CA PHE A 191 -16.63 14.09 -0.86
C PHE A 191 -17.64 15.22 -0.68
N GLN A 192 -17.18 16.37 -0.21
CA GLN A 192 -18.00 17.57 -0.04
C GLN A 192 -18.12 18.43 -1.31
N ASP A 193 -17.49 18.06 -2.44
CA ASP A 193 -17.43 18.88 -3.66
C ASP A 193 -16.96 20.32 -3.37
N LEU A 194 -15.92 20.44 -2.53
CA LEU A 194 -15.32 21.71 -2.10
C LEU A 194 -13.91 21.88 -2.63
N LYS A 195 -13.56 23.12 -2.97
CA LYS A 195 -12.18 23.54 -3.25
C LYS A 195 -11.45 23.93 -1.96
N PRO A 196 -10.10 23.95 -1.94
CA PRO A 196 -9.35 24.50 -0.82
C PRO A 196 -9.80 25.93 -0.49
N GLY A 197 -10.08 26.19 0.80
CA GLY A 197 -10.57 27.48 1.28
C GLY A 197 -12.06 27.76 1.03
N GLN A 198 -12.79 26.84 0.37
CA GLN A 198 -14.22 26.98 0.17
C GLN A 198 -14.99 26.51 1.41
N GLU A 199 -15.88 27.36 1.90
CA GLU A 199 -16.81 27.04 2.98
C GLU A 199 -18.19 26.71 2.43
N VAL A 200 -18.92 25.86 3.15
CA VAL A 200 -20.33 25.62 2.88
C VAL A 200 -21.14 26.81 3.36
N SER A 201 -22.05 27.31 2.54
CA SER A 201 -22.95 28.40 2.92
C SER A 201 -23.79 28.00 4.13
N ALA A 202 -23.84 28.86 5.15
CA ALA A 202 -24.71 28.68 6.31
C ALA A 202 -26.22 28.64 5.96
N LYS A 203 -26.59 29.06 4.73
CA LYS A 203 -27.96 29.04 4.21
C LYS A 203 -28.24 27.89 3.25
N GLU A 204 -27.32 26.93 3.10
CA GLU A 204 -27.51 25.78 2.21
C GLU A 204 -28.70 24.92 2.69
N SER A 205 -29.60 24.57 1.77
CA SER A 205 -30.71 23.67 2.06
C SER A 205 -30.24 22.22 2.15
N ALA A 206 -30.99 21.36 2.86
CA ALA A 206 -30.67 19.93 2.92
C ALA A 206 -30.59 19.28 1.53
N GLN A 207 -31.46 19.70 0.59
CA GLN A 207 -31.45 19.21 -0.79
C GLN A 207 -30.18 19.63 -1.54
N ALA A 208 -29.78 20.91 -1.44
CA ALA A 208 -28.57 21.42 -2.08
C ALA A 208 -27.31 20.73 -1.50
N SER A 209 -27.29 20.52 -0.18
CA SER A 209 -26.24 19.75 0.49
C SER A 209 -26.16 18.32 -0.05
N LEU A 210 -27.28 17.61 -0.15
CA LEU A 210 -27.32 16.26 -0.69
C LEU A 210 -26.84 16.19 -2.15
N GLU A 211 -27.26 17.13 -3.00
CA GLU A 211 -26.80 17.22 -4.38
C GLU A 211 -25.30 17.49 -4.48
N ARG A 212 -24.76 18.34 -3.60
CA ARG A 212 -23.33 18.60 -3.50
C ARG A 212 -22.55 17.34 -3.10
N HIS A 213 -23.01 16.61 -2.07
CA HIS A 213 -22.41 15.33 -1.68
C HIS A 213 -22.49 14.28 -2.80
N ARG A 214 -23.59 14.23 -3.57
CA ARG A 214 -23.73 13.35 -4.74
C ARG A 214 -22.69 13.66 -5.83
N ARG A 215 -22.44 14.94 -6.10
CA ARG A 215 -21.37 15.34 -7.03
C ARG A 215 -19.99 14.94 -6.51
N GLY A 216 -19.72 15.19 -5.22
CA GLY A 216 -18.46 14.81 -4.57
C GLY A 216 -18.21 13.30 -4.59
N PHE A 217 -19.22 12.50 -4.25
CA PHE A 217 -19.17 11.03 -4.32
C PHE A 217 -18.89 10.53 -5.73
N LYS A 218 -19.57 11.08 -6.74
CA LYS A 218 -19.32 10.75 -8.15
C LYS A 218 -17.91 11.14 -8.58
N ALA A 219 -17.43 12.31 -8.16
CA ALA A 219 -16.07 12.77 -8.44
C ALA A 219 -15.03 11.84 -7.79
N PHE A 220 -15.24 11.43 -6.54
CA PHE A 220 -14.40 10.48 -5.80
C PHE A 220 -14.25 9.15 -6.56
N LEU A 221 -15.37 8.57 -7.00
CA LEU A 221 -15.37 7.32 -7.76
C LEU A 221 -14.64 7.44 -9.10
N ALA A 222 -14.64 8.62 -9.74
CA ALA A 222 -14.00 8.85 -11.03
C ALA A 222 -12.52 9.25 -10.93
N ALA A 223 -12.08 9.87 -9.84
CA ALA A 223 -10.75 10.46 -9.78
C ALA A 223 -9.64 9.41 -9.64
N PRO A 224 -8.46 9.66 -10.24
CA PRO A 224 -7.31 8.76 -10.16
C PRO A 224 -6.50 8.92 -8.87
N THR A 225 -6.92 9.80 -7.96
CA THR A 225 -6.19 10.16 -6.73
C THR A 225 -6.34 9.12 -5.63
N ASN A 226 -5.29 8.93 -4.82
CA ASN A 226 -5.27 8.03 -3.66
C ASN A 226 -5.71 6.59 -4.04
N ARG A 227 -5.14 6.05 -5.12
CA ARG A 227 -5.47 4.70 -5.61
C ARG A 227 -4.34 3.71 -5.49
N SER A 228 -4.72 2.43 -5.35
CA SER A 228 -3.84 1.28 -5.50
C SER A 228 -4.48 0.25 -6.41
N THR A 229 -3.66 -0.41 -7.22
CA THR A 229 -3.99 -1.73 -7.77
C THR A 229 -3.75 -2.80 -6.68
N PRO A 230 -4.53 -3.91 -6.66
CA PRO A 230 -4.29 -5.01 -5.73
C PRO A 230 -2.87 -5.59 -5.84
N ASP A 231 -2.31 -5.72 -7.05
CA ASP A 231 -0.95 -6.23 -7.25
C ASP A 231 0.13 -5.30 -6.67
N ALA A 232 -0.04 -3.97 -6.76
CA ALA A 232 0.88 -3.01 -6.16
C ALA A 232 0.78 -3.00 -4.64
N ALA A 233 -0.41 -3.24 -4.07
CA ALA A 233 -0.57 -3.42 -2.63
C ALA A 233 0.14 -4.69 -2.14
N VAL A 234 0.01 -5.81 -2.86
CA VAL A 234 0.80 -7.03 -2.59
C VAL A 234 2.30 -6.75 -2.72
N SER A 235 2.73 -6.02 -3.76
CA SER A 235 4.14 -5.65 -3.92
C SER A 235 4.65 -4.77 -2.79
N PHE A 236 3.86 -3.82 -2.31
CA PHE A 236 4.20 -2.98 -1.14
C PHE A 236 4.41 -3.86 0.10
N LEU A 237 3.45 -4.74 0.42
CA LEU A 237 3.53 -5.62 1.58
C LEU A 237 4.67 -6.63 1.48
N ARG A 238 4.92 -7.20 0.30
CA ARG A 238 6.04 -8.11 0.04
C ARG A 238 7.38 -7.42 0.30
N LYS A 239 7.55 -6.22 -0.22
CA LYS A 239 8.76 -5.42 -0.03
C LYS A 239 8.94 -4.97 1.43
N LEU A 240 7.85 -4.64 2.12
CA LEU A 240 7.86 -4.36 3.55
C LEU A 240 8.36 -5.58 4.34
N GLN A 241 7.69 -6.73 4.20
CA GLN A 241 8.06 -7.99 4.86
C GLN A 241 9.51 -8.40 4.59
N GLY A 242 10.00 -8.13 3.37
CA GLY A 242 11.36 -8.44 2.93
C GLY A 242 12.45 -7.44 3.36
N ASN A 243 12.13 -6.43 4.17
CA ASN A 243 13.05 -5.33 4.53
C ASN A 243 13.60 -4.54 3.33
N GLU A 244 12.88 -4.54 2.19
CA GLU A 244 13.28 -3.79 1.00
C GLU A 244 12.88 -2.30 1.08
N LEU A 245 11.98 -1.95 2.01
CA LEU A 245 11.49 -0.58 2.18
C LEU A 245 12.12 0.15 3.38
N LEU A 246 12.51 -0.59 4.40
CA LEU A 246 12.86 -0.12 5.74
C LEU A 246 13.95 -1.02 6.35
N THR A 247 14.66 -0.50 7.35
CA THR A 247 15.53 -1.34 8.19
C THR A 247 14.72 -2.43 8.91
N PRO A 248 15.34 -3.55 9.34
CA PRO A 248 14.61 -4.61 10.04
C PRO A 248 13.83 -4.14 11.27
N ALA A 249 14.38 -3.19 12.04
CA ALA A 249 13.70 -2.63 13.22
C ALA A 249 12.45 -1.82 12.81
N SER A 250 12.57 -0.96 11.81
CA SER A 250 11.45 -0.15 11.29
C SER A 250 10.39 -1.00 10.59
N THR A 251 10.80 -2.04 9.85
CA THR A 251 9.88 -3.04 9.28
C THR A 251 9.06 -3.70 10.37
N GLN A 252 9.71 -4.26 11.38
CA GLN A 252 9.04 -4.97 12.46
C GLN A 252 8.07 -4.04 13.19
N HIS A 253 8.50 -2.82 13.47
CA HIS A 253 7.66 -1.80 14.08
C HIS A 253 6.39 -1.52 13.27
N LEU A 254 6.50 -1.29 11.94
CA LEU A 254 5.31 -1.07 11.11
C LEU A 254 4.39 -2.29 11.06
N LEU A 255 4.96 -3.50 10.96
CA LEU A 255 4.17 -4.73 10.98
C LEU A 255 3.45 -4.93 12.32
N ASP A 256 4.04 -4.51 13.43
CA ASP A 256 3.41 -4.58 14.76
C ASP A 256 2.28 -3.58 14.91
N LEU A 257 2.44 -2.35 14.42
CA LEU A 257 1.35 -1.38 14.33
C LEU A 257 0.18 -1.92 13.49
N MET A 258 0.48 -2.49 12.32
CA MET A 258 -0.52 -3.13 11.47
C MET A 258 -1.19 -4.35 12.14
N ALA A 259 -0.44 -5.13 12.92
CA ALA A 259 -1.00 -6.26 13.66
C ALA A 259 -1.88 -5.83 14.85
N ALA A 260 -1.61 -4.64 15.41
CA ALA A 260 -2.39 -4.01 16.46
C ALA A 260 -3.65 -3.30 15.94
N GLN A 261 -3.97 -3.39 14.64
CA GLN A 261 -5.19 -2.82 14.10
C GLN A 261 -6.41 -3.41 14.80
N THR A 262 -7.24 -2.55 15.37
CA THR A 262 -8.31 -2.95 16.29
C THR A 262 -9.60 -3.33 15.57
N ILE A 263 -10.04 -2.51 14.62
CA ILE A 263 -11.26 -2.68 13.82
C ILE A 263 -11.11 -2.02 12.45
N PRO A 264 -11.94 -2.37 11.46
CA PRO A 264 -12.82 -3.55 11.38
C PRO A 264 -12.05 -4.85 11.08
N ASN A 265 -12.66 -6.01 11.36
CA ASN A 265 -11.98 -7.30 11.23
C ASN A 265 -11.82 -7.81 9.78
N ARG A 266 -12.78 -7.62 8.87
CA ARG A 266 -12.65 -7.94 7.43
C ARG A 266 -11.89 -9.25 7.11
N LEU A 267 -10.67 -9.19 6.55
CA LEU A 267 -9.87 -10.37 6.22
C LEU A 267 -9.51 -11.16 7.48
N ARG A 268 -9.25 -10.49 8.62
CA ARG A 268 -8.97 -11.11 9.93
C ARG A 268 -10.06 -12.10 10.33
N ALA A 269 -11.33 -11.82 10.01
CA ALA A 269 -12.46 -12.71 10.34
C ALA A 269 -12.46 -14.03 9.55
N GLY A 270 -11.67 -14.13 8.47
CA GLY A 270 -11.48 -15.36 7.71
C GLY A 270 -10.12 -16.03 7.93
N GLY A 271 -9.23 -15.43 8.72
CA GLY A 271 -7.92 -15.99 9.04
C GLY A 271 -8.02 -17.20 9.99
N PRO A 272 -7.09 -18.17 9.93
CA PRO A 272 -7.06 -19.27 10.88
C PRO A 272 -6.73 -18.78 12.29
N HIS A 273 -7.22 -19.50 13.30
CA HIS A 273 -6.81 -19.25 14.69
C HIS A 273 -5.30 -19.45 14.87
N GLY A 274 -4.67 -18.62 15.70
CA GLY A 274 -3.21 -18.70 15.97
C GLY A 274 -2.31 -18.10 14.89
N VAL A 275 -2.87 -17.70 13.74
CA VAL A 275 -2.11 -17.00 12.68
C VAL A 275 -2.05 -15.51 12.98
N ARG A 276 -0.84 -14.93 12.96
CA ARG A 276 -0.65 -13.48 13.09
C ARG A 276 -1.13 -12.82 11.80
N PHE A 277 -1.88 -11.72 11.93
CA PHE A 277 -2.32 -10.92 10.80
C PHE A 277 -1.97 -9.45 11.03
N ALA A 278 -1.09 -8.92 10.16
CA ALA A 278 -0.72 -7.52 10.11
C ALA A 278 -1.44 -6.87 8.92
N ASP A 279 -2.39 -5.97 9.18
CA ASP A 279 -3.28 -5.43 8.15
C ASP A 279 -3.50 -3.92 8.24
N LYS A 280 -4.04 -3.36 7.16
CA LYS A 280 -4.56 -2.00 7.13
C LYS A 280 -5.86 -1.95 6.35
N THR A 281 -6.89 -1.46 7.04
CA THR A 281 -8.24 -1.28 6.50
C THR A 281 -8.41 0.10 5.86
N GLY A 282 -9.34 0.20 4.90
CA GLY A 282 -9.85 1.48 4.38
C GLY A 282 -11.35 1.45 4.12
N THR A 283 -12.08 2.50 4.51
CA THR A 283 -13.55 2.55 4.42
C THR A 283 -13.98 3.94 4.00
N SER A 284 -14.95 4.04 3.09
CA SER A 284 -15.68 5.28 2.85
C SER A 284 -17.04 5.26 3.54
N ASP A 285 -17.63 6.44 3.69
CA ASP A 285 -19.05 6.56 3.97
C ASP A 285 -19.90 6.01 2.81
N SER A 286 -21.20 5.85 3.10
CA SER A 286 -22.19 5.43 2.12
C SER A 286 -23.11 6.58 1.74
N LEU A 287 -23.43 6.69 0.45
CA LEU A 287 -24.38 7.66 -0.08
C LEU A 287 -25.35 6.97 -1.03
N ASP A 288 -26.64 7.26 -0.90
CA ASP A 288 -27.72 6.65 -1.70
C ASP A 288 -27.63 5.10 -1.75
N GLY A 289 -27.33 4.49 -0.59
CA GLY A 289 -27.21 3.03 -0.45
C GLY A 289 -25.95 2.42 -1.06
N ARG A 290 -24.95 3.22 -1.45
CA ARG A 290 -23.69 2.75 -2.06
C ARG A 290 -22.49 3.16 -1.22
N THR A 291 -21.58 2.23 -0.98
CA THR A 291 -20.29 2.49 -0.32
C THR A 291 -19.20 2.60 -1.39
N ALA A 292 -18.51 3.74 -1.44
CA ALA A 292 -17.50 4.01 -2.47
C ALA A 292 -16.27 3.11 -2.34
N ALA A 293 -15.84 2.77 -1.11
CA ALA A 293 -14.67 1.96 -0.86
C ALA A 293 -14.80 1.13 0.43
N PHE A 294 -14.43 -0.15 0.36
CA PHE A 294 -14.35 -1.07 1.48
C PHE A 294 -13.19 -2.03 1.24
N ASN A 295 -12.07 -1.83 1.93
CA ASN A 295 -10.78 -2.38 1.53
C ASN A 295 -10.00 -2.97 2.71
N ASP A 296 -9.14 -3.93 2.44
CA ASP A 296 -8.26 -4.48 3.45
C ASP A 296 -7.05 -5.11 2.76
N ILE A 297 -5.87 -4.85 3.29
CA ILE A 297 -4.61 -5.42 2.80
C ILE A 297 -3.81 -5.92 4.00
N GLY A 298 -3.13 -7.05 3.88
CA GLY A 298 -2.34 -7.55 4.99
C GLY A 298 -1.53 -8.80 4.70
N ILE A 299 -0.83 -9.22 5.74
CA ILE A 299 0.11 -10.34 5.74
C ILE A 299 -0.32 -11.30 6.84
N PHE A 300 -0.69 -12.51 6.45
CA PHE A 300 -0.90 -13.63 7.35
C PHE A 300 0.42 -14.39 7.54
N THR A 301 0.79 -14.66 8.78
CA THR A 301 2.00 -15.44 9.12
C THR A 301 1.64 -16.55 10.09
N GLY A 302 1.79 -17.80 9.64
CA GLY A 302 1.61 -19.00 10.45
C GLY A 302 2.72 -19.18 11.50
N PRO A 303 2.50 -20.05 12.50
CA PRO A 303 3.49 -20.33 13.55
C PRO A 303 4.78 -20.96 13.02
N ASP A 304 4.72 -21.61 11.87
CA ASP A 304 5.87 -22.18 11.13
C ASP A 304 6.60 -21.15 10.25
N GLY A 305 6.14 -19.90 10.22
CA GLY A 305 6.67 -18.83 9.38
C GLY A 305 6.08 -18.76 7.98
N HIS A 306 5.19 -19.69 7.59
CA HIS A 306 4.52 -19.65 6.28
C HIS A 306 3.71 -18.36 6.16
N THR A 307 4.02 -17.58 5.12
CA THR A 307 3.47 -16.24 4.94
C THR A 307 2.63 -16.13 3.66
N VAL A 308 1.41 -15.60 3.79
CA VAL A 308 0.49 -15.30 2.69
C VAL A 308 0.10 -13.82 2.73
N ILE A 309 0.27 -13.12 1.62
CA ILE A 309 -0.08 -11.71 1.44
C ILE A 309 -1.39 -11.62 0.67
N VAL A 310 -2.31 -10.79 1.15
CA VAL A 310 -3.62 -10.57 0.52
C VAL A 310 -3.90 -9.08 0.43
N ALA A 311 -4.39 -8.64 -0.73
CA ALA A 311 -4.93 -7.30 -0.90
C ALA A 311 -6.30 -7.37 -1.57
N ALA A 312 -7.33 -6.82 -0.91
CA ALA A 312 -8.70 -6.81 -1.38
C ALA A 312 -9.29 -5.40 -1.34
N PHE A 313 -9.87 -4.99 -2.47
CA PHE A 313 -10.50 -3.69 -2.66
C PHE A 313 -11.89 -3.87 -3.24
N LEU A 314 -12.90 -3.28 -2.61
CA LEU A 314 -14.27 -3.27 -3.11
C LEU A 314 -14.71 -1.83 -3.30
N THR A 315 -15.12 -1.48 -4.52
CA THR A 315 -15.60 -0.14 -4.84
C THR A 315 -17.04 -0.14 -5.35
N ASP A 316 -17.74 0.95 -5.04
CA ASP A 316 -19.10 1.24 -5.49
C ASP A 316 -20.12 0.11 -5.18
N SER A 317 -20.06 -0.41 -3.95
CA SER A 317 -20.85 -1.58 -3.53
C SER A 317 -22.20 -1.18 -2.92
N PRO A 318 -23.32 -1.75 -3.37
CA PRO A 318 -24.62 -1.61 -2.70
C PRO A 318 -24.87 -2.66 -1.61
N ALA A 319 -23.98 -3.65 -1.46
CA ALA A 319 -24.13 -4.71 -0.46
C ALA A 319 -24.17 -4.11 0.95
N SER A 320 -24.91 -4.72 1.88
CA SER A 320 -24.92 -4.31 3.29
C SER A 320 -23.55 -4.49 3.95
N GLN A 321 -23.34 -3.88 5.12
CA GLN A 321 -22.09 -4.07 5.87
C GLN A 321 -21.80 -5.56 6.14
N ALA A 322 -22.78 -6.30 6.65
CA ALA A 322 -22.62 -7.72 6.92
C ALA A 322 -22.27 -8.55 5.66
N GLN A 323 -22.82 -8.20 4.51
CA GLN A 323 -22.49 -8.86 3.24
C GLN A 323 -21.05 -8.57 2.80
N ARG A 324 -20.57 -7.33 2.99
CA ARG A 324 -19.17 -6.95 2.69
C ARG A 324 -18.18 -7.61 3.67
N ASP A 325 -18.51 -7.66 4.95
CA ASP A 325 -17.71 -8.35 5.96
C ASP A 325 -17.58 -9.85 5.63
N ALA A 326 -18.70 -10.51 5.31
CA ALA A 326 -18.71 -11.91 4.91
C ALA A 326 -17.89 -12.16 3.63
N LEU A 327 -17.99 -11.27 2.64
CA LEU A 327 -17.19 -11.34 1.41
C LEU A 327 -15.69 -11.27 1.71
N PHE A 328 -15.25 -10.36 2.56
CA PHE A 328 -13.84 -10.24 2.94
C PHE A 328 -13.35 -11.45 3.75
N ALA A 329 -14.16 -11.95 4.68
CA ALA A 329 -13.82 -13.18 5.39
C ALA A 329 -13.72 -14.40 4.44
N ASP A 330 -14.57 -14.50 3.42
CA ASP A 330 -14.48 -15.54 2.38
C ASP A 330 -13.20 -15.43 1.55
N ILE A 331 -12.77 -14.20 1.22
CA ILE A 331 -11.50 -13.96 0.50
C ILE A 331 -10.33 -14.47 1.34
N ALA A 332 -10.27 -14.11 2.62
CA ALA A 332 -9.21 -14.55 3.51
C ALA A 332 -9.20 -16.08 3.65
N ARG A 333 -10.35 -16.73 3.91
CA ARG A 333 -10.44 -18.20 3.99
C ARG A 333 -9.93 -18.89 2.74
N ALA A 334 -10.22 -18.33 1.56
CA ALA A 334 -9.72 -18.88 0.30
C ALA A 334 -8.21 -18.71 0.17
N ALA A 335 -7.68 -17.52 0.50
CA ALA A 335 -6.27 -17.19 0.35
C ALA A 335 -5.36 -17.98 1.30
N VAL A 336 -5.80 -18.20 2.54
CA VAL A 336 -5.00 -18.83 3.60
C VAL A 336 -5.22 -20.34 3.73
N ALA A 337 -5.91 -20.97 2.77
CA ALA A 337 -6.18 -22.40 2.82
C ALA A 337 -4.90 -23.27 2.78
N SER A 338 -3.77 -22.71 2.34
CA SER A 338 -2.45 -23.36 2.38
C SER A 338 -1.75 -23.23 3.74
N LEU A 339 -2.14 -22.27 4.59
CA LEU A 339 -1.57 -22.11 5.93
C LEU A 339 -2.06 -23.26 6.81
N ARG A 340 -1.12 -24.04 7.35
CA ARG A 340 -1.41 -25.04 8.36
C ARG A 340 -1.43 -24.37 9.74
N PRO A 341 -2.42 -24.66 10.60
CA PRO A 341 -2.40 -24.22 12.00
C PRO A 341 -1.31 -24.94 12.80
#